data_AF-A0A8J5Q7M1-F1
#
_entry.id   AF-A0A8J5Q7M1-F1
#
_cell.length_a   1.000
_cell.length_b   1.000
_cell.length_c   1.000
_cell.angle_alpha   90.00
_cell.angle_beta   90.00
_cell.angle_gamma   90.00
#
_symmetry.space_group_name_H-M   'P 1'
#
loop_
_entity.id
_entity.type
_entity.pdbx_description
1 polymer ?
#
loop_
_entity_poly.entity_id
_entity_poly.type
_entity_poly.pdbx_seq_one_letter_code
_entity_poly.pdbx_strand_id
1 'polypeptide(L)'
;MHAEDLAQRGPFGNGCVNVGLSFDGYHMPQQEVERLFRRALKAGIKLITSHSGNFGPSVPKALEKYSLFPAPEDDDTIVIFHGNYMDDGDFSILKKHRVPLACTPATEAQGSMGWHLLFKPGLITALGADCHCLTSSSLMQAARTALLFSRLQKTLELKEKGQKVDMFDHTSHDVFNKATIEAARAVGLESEIGSIAVGKRADILVFSRDQSLAFGASAREEPVAAIVTYSEARDIEAVLVNGCFRKRDGKMVPVMTDGKDVGLNQVLRELDQSQKNIRQKRESCSTRISKGLVCSIVQPGQA
;
A
#
# COMPACT_ATOMS: atom_id res chain seq x y z
N MET A 1 15.58 -1.28 21.82
CA MET A 1 14.43 -0.37 21.71
C MET A 1 13.22 -1.23 21.38
N HIS A 2 12.23 -1.32 22.29
CA HIS A 2 11.03 -2.13 22.07
C HIS A 2 9.98 -1.31 21.30
N ALA A 3 9.10 -1.97 20.53
CA ALA A 3 8.06 -1.30 19.74
C ALA A 3 7.16 -0.37 20.57
N GLU A 4 6.98 -0.70 21.86
CA GLU A 4 6.18 0.11 22.80
C GLU A 4 6.85 1.46 23.12
N ASP A 5 8.17 1.47 23.31
CA ASP A 5 8.94 2.69 23.55
C ASP A 5 8.87 3.61 22.33
N LEU A 6 8.92 3.03 21.13
CA LEU A 6 8.75 3.79 19.88
C LEU A 6 7.34 4.36 19.75
N ALA A 7 6.31 3.59 20.07
CA ALA A 7 4.92 4.05 20.01
C ALA A 7 4.66 5.22 20.97
N GLN A 8 5.16 5.13 22.21
CA GLN A 8 4.98 6.16 23.24
C GLN A 8 5.74 7.46 22.97
N ARG A 9 6.86 7.39 22.23
CA ARG A 9 7.70 8.55 21.91
C ARG A 9 7.23 9.31 20.65
N GLY A 10 6.32 8.72 19.88
CA GLY A 10 5.72 9.36 18.72
C GLY A 10 4.69 10.44 19.10
N PRO A 11 4.17 11.19 18.11
CA PRO A 11 4.56 11.14 16.70
C PRO A 11 5.93 11.81 16.46
N PHE A 12 6.66 11.33 15.45
CA PHE A 12 7.99 11.86 15.10
C PHE A 12 7.96 12.77 13.87
N GLY A 13 9.07 13.47 13.61
CA GLY A 13 9.22 14.30 12.42
C GLY A 13 8.17 15.40 12.31
N ASN A 14 7.90 16.11 13.41
CA ASN A 14 6.88 17.15 13.50
C ASN A 14 5.46 16.66 13.16
N GLY A 15 5.10 15.46 13.62
CA GLY A 15 3.79 14.86 13.39
C GLY A 15 3.66 14.09 12.07
N CYS A 16 4.72 14.01 11.25
CA CYS A 16 4.69 13.32 9.96
C CYS A 16 4.95 11.81 10.03
N VAL A 17 5.41 11.30 11.17
CA VAL A 17 5.79 9.89 11.33
C VAL A 17 5.01 9.25 12.47
N ASN A 18 4.20 8.26 12.13
CA ASN A 18 3.46 7.41 13.07
C ASN A 18 4.04 5.99 13.07
N VAL A 19 3.83 5.28 14.17
CA VAL A 19 4.21 3.87 14.30
C VAL A 19 2.96 3.00 14.14
N GLY A 20 3.04 2.00 13.26
CA GLY A 20 2.02 0.97 13.08
C GLY A 20 2.56 -0.41 13.40
N LEU A 21 1.67 -1.40 13.50
CA LEU A 21 2.02 -2.82 13.65
C LEU A 21 1.70 -3.57 12.36
N SER A 22 2.72 -4.14 11.72
CA SER A 22 2.48 -5.16 10.69
C SER A 22 2.43 -6.55 11.34
N PHE A 23 1.31 -7.26 11.18
CA PHE A 23 1.10 -8.55 11.83
C PHE A 23 0.52 -9.59 10.87
N ASP A 24 1.27 -10.66 10.63
CA ASP A 24 0.84 -11.83 9.83
C ASP A 24 0.90 -13.14 10.63
N GLY A 25 1.10 -13.03 11.94
CA GLY A 25 1.35 -14.13 12.88
C GLY A 25 0.14 -14.97 13.27
N TYR A 26 -0.93 -14.99 12.47
CA TYR A 26 -2.22 -15.61 12.83
C TYR A 26 -2.19 -17.15 12.92
N HIS A 27 -1.08 -17.78 12.55
CA HIS A 27 -0.83 -19.21 12.73
C HIS A 27 -0.40 -19.59 14.16
N MET A 28 -0.04 -18.60 14.99
CA MET A 28 0.30 -18.82 16.39
C MET A 28 -0.93 -19.21 17.23
N PRO A 29 -0.75 -19.80 18.43
CA PRO A 29 -1.83 -20.03 19.37
C PRO A 29 -2.62 -18.75 19.64
N GLN A 30 -3.96 -18.86 19.72
CA GLN A 30 -4.87 -17.73 19.90
C GLN A 30 -4.47 -16.79 21.04
N GLN A 31 -4.09 -17.34 22.20
CA GLN A 31 -3.67 -16.55 23.36
C GLN A 31 -2.45 -15.67 23.07
N GLU A 32 -1.51 -16.13 22.24
CA GLU A 32 -0.33 -15.36 21.86
C GLU A 32 -0.68 -14.25 20.87
N VAL A 33 -1.56 -14.53 19.91
CA VAL A 33 -2.06 -13.52 18.97
C VAL A 33 -2.78 -12.41 19.73
N GLU A 34 -3.73 -12.76 20.59
CA GLU A 34 -4.47 -11.79 21.40
C GLU A 34 -3.54 -10.98 22.32
N ARG A 35 -2.56 -11.64 22.94
CA ARG A 35 -1.57 -10.97 23.81
C ARG A 35 -0.79 -9.91 23.04
N LEU A 36 -0.30 -10.24 21.84
CA LEU A 36 0.49 -9.32 21.02
C LEU A 36 -0.34 -8.16 20.49
N PHE A 37 -1.57 -8.42 20.02
CA PHE A 37 -2.51 -7.39 19.59
C PHE A 37 -2.81 -6.40 20.72
N ARG A 38 -3.27 -6.89 21.87
CA ARG A 38 -3.62 -6.04 23.02
C ARG A 38 -2.41 -5.26 23.55
N ARG A 39 -1.22 -5.85 23.48
CA ARG A 39 0.03 -5.17 23.85
C ARG A 39 0.34 -4.00 22.92
N ALA A 40 0.14 -4.15 21.62
CA ALA A 40 0.33 -3.07 20.65
C ALA A 40 -0.69 -1.94 20.82
N LEU A 41 -1.98 -2.28 20.97
CA LEU A 41 -3.04 -1.30 21.22
C LEU A 41 -2.78 -0.53 22.54
N LYS A 42 -2.40 -1.24 23.62
CA LYS A 42 -2.02 -0.61 24.90
C LYS A 42 -0.81 0.32 24.78
N ALA A 43 0.06 0.09 23.80
CA ALA A 43 1.20 0.95 23.53
C ALA A 43 0.84 2.22 22.73
N GLY A 44 -0.41 2.37 22.29
CA GLY A 44 -0.89 3.50 21.50
C GLY A 44 -0.74 3.30 19.98
N ILE A 45 -0.55 2.06 19.51
CA ILE A 45 -0.58 1.77 18.07
C ILE A 45 -2.00 1.87 17.56
N LYS A 46 -2.21 2.73 16.54
CA LYS A 46 -3.54 2.98 15.94
C LYS A 46 -3.72 2.36 14.55
N LEU A 47 -2.65 1.87 13.93
CA LEU A 47 -2.72 1.27 12.60
C LEU A 47 -2.10 -0.11 12.65
N ILE A 48 -2.91 -1.13 12.36
CA ILE A 48 -2.46 -2.51 12.20
C ILE A 48 -2.63 -2.90 10.73
N THR A 49 -1.63 -3.58 10.17
CA THR A 49 -1.66 -4.04 8.78
C THR A 49 -1.41 -5.54 8.70
N SER A 50 -2.11 -6.23 7.79
CA SER A 50 -1.96 -7.66 7.57
C SER A 50 -2.09 -8.03 6.10
N HIS A 51 -1.33 -9.00 5.64
CA HIS A 51 -1.44 -9.58 4.31
C HIS A 51 -2.49 -10.71 4.31
N SER A 52 -3.30 -10.76 3.26
CA SER A 52 -4.21 -11.88 3.05
C SER A 52 -4.40 -12.15 1.55
N GLY A 53 -4.96 -13.31 1.18
CA GLY A 53 -4.98 -13.73 -0.23
C GLY A 53 -3.89 -14.76 -0.53
N ASN A 54 -4.05 -15.96 0.04
CA ASN A 54 -3.17 -17.14 -0.12
C ASN A 54 -1.76 -17.02 0.48
N PHE A 55 -1.57 -16.18 1.49
CA PHE A 55 -0.31 -16.04 2.25
C PHE A 55 -0.28 -16.79 3.58
N GLY A 56 -1.31 -17.60 3.85
CA GLY A 56 -1.53 -18.24 5.14
C GLY A 56 -3.02 -18.36 5.45
N PRO A 57 -3.40 -18.41 6.74
CA PRO A 57 -4.81 -18.48 7.13
C PRO A 57 -5.57 -17.22 6.68
N SER A 58 -6.89 -17.34 6.53
CA SER A 58 -7.75 -16.17 6.29
C SER A 58 -7.65 -15.21 7.49
N VAL A 59 -7.15 -14.00 7.22
CA VAL A 59 -7.03 -12.93 8.22
C VAL A 59 -8.42 -12.48 8.69
N PRO A 60 -9.42 -12.21 7.82
CA PRO A 60 -10.74 -11.83 8.28
C PRO A 60 -11.36 -12.87 9.23
N LYS A 61 -11.27 -14.16 8.89
CA LYS A 61 -11.80 -15.24 9.75
C LYS A 61 -11.02 -15.38 11.06
N ALA A 62 -9.70 -15.18 11.04
CA ALA A 62 -8.89 -15.19 12.25
C ALA A 62 -9.26 -14.03 13.19
N LEU A 63 -9.40 -12.80 12.66
CA LEU A 63 -9.83 -11.63 13.41
C LEU A 63 -11.25 -11.79 13.99
N GLU A 64 -12.19 -12.36 13.23
CA GLU A 64 -13.54 -12.68 13.72
C GLU A 64 -13.48 -13.70 14.85
N LYS A 65 -12.75 -14.81 14.66
CA LYS A 65 -12.61 -15.89 15.65
C LYS A 65 -12.02 -15.38 16.97
N TYR A 66 -11.05 -14.47 16.90
CA TYR A 66 -10.34 -13.94 18.06
C TYR A 66 -10.97 -12.66 18.61
N SER A 67 -12.05 -12.15 18.00
CA SER A 67 -12.71 -10.89 18.37
C SER A 67 -11.72 -9.71 18.43
N LEU A 68 -10.92 -9.56 17.37
CA LEU A 68 -9.84 -8.57 17.27
C LEU A 68 -10.15 -7.42 16.31
N PHE A 69 -11.37 -7.31 15.79
CA PHE A 69 -11.76 -6.15 15.00
C PHE A 69 -11.98 -4.93 15.90
N PRO A 70 -11.58 -3.72 15.46
CA PRO A 70 -11.88 -2.48 16.17
C PRO A 70 -13.39 -2.26 16.28
N ALA A 71 -13.83 -1.75 17.42
CA ALA A 71 -15.18 -1.24 17.60
C ALA A 71 -15.34 0.13 16.93
N PRO A 72 -16.57 0.57 16.58
CA PRO A 72 -16.81 1.88 15.97
C PRO A 72 -16.33 3.08 16.79
N GLU A 73 -16.23 2.92 18.10
CA GLU A 73 -15.73 3.91 19.06
C GLU A 73 -14.20 3.91 19.25
N ASP A 74 -13.51 2.89 18.74
CA ASP A 74 -12.06 2.78 18.86
C ASP A 74 -11.36 3.77 17.91
N ASP A 75 -10.17 4.21 18.31
CA ASP A 75 -9.35 5.14 17.52
C ASP A 75 -8.28 4.44 16.68
N ASP A 76 -8.32 3.11 16.61
CA ASP A 76 -7.47 2.27 15.79
C ASP A 76 -8.19 1.68 14.56
N THR A 77 -7.41 1.32 13.56
CA THR A 77 -7.89 0.69 12.33
C THR A 77 -6.99 -0.46 11.89
N ILE A 78 -7.59 -1.43 11.21
CA ILE A 78 -6.89 -2.55 10.58
C ILE A 78 -7.02 -2.44 9.07
N VAL A 79 -5.90 -2.45 8.35
CA VAL A 79 -5.88 -2.50 6.89
C VAL A 79 -5.39 -3.86 6.44
N ILE A 80 -6.18 -4.54 5.61
CA ILE A 80 -5.77 -5.80 5.01
C ILE A 80 -5.25 -5.55 3.60
N PHE A 81 -4.16 -6.20 3.22
CA PHE A 81 -3.55 -6.07 1.90
C PHE A 81 -3.96 -7.23 1.00
N HIS A 82 -4.12 -6.94 -0.29
CA HIS A 82 -4.41 -7.87 -1.38
C HIS A 82 -5.81 -8.51 -1.35
N GLY A 83 -5.96 -9.64 -0.66
CA GLY A 83 -7.20 -10.39 -0.54
C GLY A 83 -7.62 -11.19 -1.77
N ASN A 84 -6.77 -11.34 -2.79
CA ASN A 84 -7.15 -11.90 -4.11
C ASN A 84 -7.79 -13.31 -4.09
N TYR A 85 -7.52 -14.11 -3.05
CA TYR A 85 -8.05 -15.48 -2.87
C TYR A 85 -9.04 -15.62 -1.71
N MET A 86 -9.56 -14.51 -1.19
CA MET A 86 -10.63 -14.52 -0.21
C MET A 86 -11.95 -15.03 -0.81
N ASP A 87 -12.76 -15.68 0.02
CA ASP A 87 -14.09 -16.17 -0.35
C ASP A 87 -15.23 -15.21 0.09
N ASP A 88 -16.47 -15.56 -0.25
CA ASP A 88 -17.64 -14.76 0.12
C ASP A 88 -17.85 -14.64 1.64
N GLY A 89 -17.36 -15.63 2.42
CA GLY A 89 -17.36 -15.57 3.87
C GLY A 89 -16.40 -14.50 4.39
N ASP A 90 -15.19 -14.44 3.81
CA ASP A 90 -14.22 -13.39 4.10
C ASP A 90 -14.77 -12.00 3.73
N PHE A 91 -15.37 -11.86 2.54
CA PHE A 91 -15.98 -10.60 2.11
C PHE A 91 -17.15 -10.16 2.99
N SER A 92 -17.95 -11.11 3.49
CA SER A 92 -19.05 -10.81 4.41
C SER A 92 -18.54 -10.27 5.74
N ILE A 93 -17.44 -10.82 6.26
CA ILE A 93 -16.76 -10.33 7.46
C ILE A 93 -16.23 -8.91 7.24
N LEU A 94 -15.49 -8.67 6.14
CA LEU A 94 -14.95 -7.34 5.82
C LEU A 94 -16.06 -6.28 5.72
N LYS A 95 -17.20 -6.62 5.10
CA LYS A 95 -18.37 -5.74 4.99
C LYS A 95 -18.99 -5.44 6.35
N LYS A 96 -19.19 -6.47 7.17
CA LYS A 96 -19.77 -6.36 8.52
C LYS A 96 -18.95 -5.40 9.39
N HIS A 97 -17.63 -5.55 9.40
CA HIS A 97 -16.73 -4.76 10.24
C HIS A 97 -16.15 -3.52 9.54
N ARG A 98 -16.58 -3.24 8.31
CA ARG A 98 -16.12 -2.09 7.50
C ARG A 98 -14.59 -2.00 7.40
N VAL A 99 -13.93 -3.14 7.24
CA VAL A 99 -12.47 -3.21 7.21
C VAL A 99 -11.95 -2.83 5.82
N PRO A 100 -11.06 -1.84 5.72
CA PRO A 100 -10.47 -1.44 4.45
C PRO A 100 -9.49 -2.47 3.90
N LEU A 101 -9.50 -2.61 2.58
CA LEU A 101 -8.58 -3.44 1.81
C LEU A 101 -7.67 -2.57 0.93
N ALA A 102 -6.36 -2.64 1.15
CA ALA A 102 -5.37 -2.04 0.27
C ALA A 102 -5.04 -3.02 -0.87
N CYS A 103 -5.47 -2.69 -2.09
CA CYS A 103 -5.18 -3.51 -3.27
C CYS A 103 -4.00 -2.93 -4.03
N THR A 104 -3.14 -3.81 -4.55
CA THR A 104 -1.89 -3.44 -5.23
C THR A 104 -1.83 -4.06 -6.64
N PRO A 105 -2.69 -3.63 -7.58
CA PRO A 105 -2.97 -4.38 -8.81
C PRO A 105 -1.75 -4.66 -9.69
N ALA A 106 -0.76 -3.76 -9.70
CA ALA A 106 0.49 -3.97 -10.41
C ALA A 106 1.30 -5.14 -9.83
N THR A 107 1.47 -5.16 -8.51
CA THR A 107 2.24 -6.21 -7.83
C THR A 107 1.48 -7.52 -7.78
N GLU A 108 0.17 -7.48 -7.55
CA GLU A 108 -0.69 -8.67 -7.59
C GLU A 108 -0.60 -9.40 -8.93
N ALA A 109 -0.61 -8.67 -10.05
CA ALA A 109 -0.41 -9.28 -11.35
C ALA A 109 1.03 -9.74 -11.59
N GLN A 110 2.02 -8.91 -11.22
CA GLN A 110 3.45 -9.26 -11.38
C GLN A 110 3.85 -10.51 -10.57
N GLY A 111 3.23 -10.69 -9.41
CA GLY A 111 3.42 -11.83 -8.51
C GLY A 111 2.46 -13.00 -8.79
N SER A 112 1.63 -12.94 -9.83
CA SER A 112 0.64 -13.98 -10.17
C SER A 112 -0.32 -14.31 -9.02
N MET A 113 -0.75 -13.29 -8.28
CA MET A 113 -1.61 -13.40 -7.10
C MET A 113 -3.11 -13.43 -7.42
N GLY A 114 -3.49 -13.30 -8.69
CA GLY A 114 -4.89 -13.31 -9.12
C GLY A 114 -5.45 -11.91 -9.40
N TRP A 115 -6.78 -11.83 -9.52
CA TRP A 115 -7.48 -10.59 -9.86
C TRP A 115 -7.58 -9.65 -8.66
N HIS A 116 -7.26 -8.38 -8.87
CA HIS A 116 -7.34 -7.37 -7.82
C HIS A 116 -8.77 -7.08 -7.40
N LEU A 117 -8.97 -6.70 -6.13
CA LEU A 117 -10.28 -6.43 -5.56
C LEU A 117 -10.64 -4.94 -5.51
N LEU A 118 -9.81 -4.07 -6.11
CA LEU A 118 -9.92 -2.61 -5.98
C LEU A 118 -11.31 -2.04 -6.27
N PHE A 119 -12.08 -2.63 -7.20
CA PHE A 119 -13.45 -2.18 -7.51
C PHE A 119 -14.54 -3.19 -7.11
N LYS A 120 -14.22 -4.14 -6.23
CA LYS A 120 -15.15 -5.17 -5.78
C LYS A 120 -16.33 -4.51 -5.03
N PRO A 121 -17.59 -4.72 -5.48
CA PRO A 121 -18.74 -4.06 -4.87
C PRO A 121 -18.95 -4.38 -3.39
N GLY A 122 -19.18 -3.33 -2.61
CA GLY A 122 -19.45 -3.38 -1.18
C GLY A 122 -18.21 -3.51 -0.30
N LEU A 123 -17.01 -3.68 -0.86
CA LEU A 123 -15.77 -3.60 -0.09
C LEU A 123 -15.30 -2.14 0.01
N ILE A 124 -14.67 -1.80 1.13
CA ILE A 124 -13.93 -0.54 1.28
C ILE A 124 -12.52 -0.82 0.77
N THR A 125 -12.11 -0.12 -0.29
CA THR A 125 -10.84 -0.41 -0.97
C THR A 125 -10.03 0.84 -1.22
N ALA A 126 -8.70 0.70 -1.16
CA ALA A 126 -7.73 1.74 -1.45
C ALA A 126 -6.64 1.20 -2.38
N LEU A 127 -6.03 2.09 -3.18
CA LEU A 127 -4.93 1.75 -4.07
C LEU A 127 -3.60 1.82 -3.32
N GLY A 128 -2.76 0.78 -3.45
CA GLY A 128 -1.37 0.75 -3.00
C GLY A 128 -0.38 0.48 -4.15
N ALA A 129 0.88 0.88 -3.95
CA ALA A 129 1.97 0.57 -4.88
C ALA A 129 2.70 -0.74 -4.53
N ASP A 130 2.71 -1.13 -3.25
CA ASP A 130 3.48 -2.28 -2.72
C ASP A 130 5.00 -2.11 -2.90
N CYS A 131 5.74 -3.23 -2.96
CA CYS A 131 7.19 -3.26 -3.00
C CYS A 131 7.79 -2.95 -4.39
N HIS A 132 8.85 -2.13 -4.37
CA HIS A 132 9.52 -1.64 -5.58
C HIS A 132 10.59 -2.61 -6.14
N CYS A 133 10.68 -3.82 -5.59
CA CYS A 133 11.52 -4.89 -6.16
C CYS A 133 10.78 -5.69 -7.25
N LEU A 134 9.45 -5.66 -7.24
CA LEU A 134 8.60 -6.31 -8.23
C LEU A 134 8.11 -5.32 -9.28
N THR A 135 7.69 -4.13 -8.86
CA THR A 135 7.03 -3.15 -9.74
C THR A 135 7.58 -1.74 -9.52
N SER A 136 7.15 -0.78 -10.36
CA SER A 136 7.50 0.63 -10.20
C SER A 136 6.87 1.24 -8.94
N SER A 137 7.46 2.31 -8.43
CA SER A 137 6.88 3.13 -7.35
C SER A 137 5.78 4.09 -7.81
N SER A 138 5.40 4.07 -9.10
CA SER A 138 4.37 4.96 -9.65
C SER A 138 2.96 4.51 -9.28
N LEU A 139 2.31 5.24 -8.38
CA LEU A 139 0.89 5.03 -8.05
C LEU A 139 -0.02 5.23 -9.27
N MET A 140 0.31 6.15 -10.19
CA MET A 140 -0.50 6.35 -11.40
C MET A 140 -0.34 5.18 -12.37
N GLN A 141 0.83 4.54 -12.44
CA GLN A 141 0.96 3.28 -13.16
C GLN A 141 0.08 2.20 -12.51
N ALA A 142 0.11 2.05 -11.18
CA ALA A 142 -0.74 1.09 -10.48
C ALA A 142 -2.24 1.35 -10.71
N ALA A 143 -2.66 2.63 -10.73
CA ALA A 143 -4.03 3.04 -11.03
C ALA A 143 -4.45 2.65 -12.45
N ARG A 144 -3.60 2.90 -13.45
CA ARG A 144 -3.85 2.48 -14.85
C ARG A 144 -3.95 0.96 -14.95
N THR A 145 -3.06 0.24 -14.28
CA THR A 145 -3.09 -1.22 -14.22
C THR A 145 -4.42 -1.73 -13.68
N ALA A 146 -4.92 -1.12 -12.59
CA ALA A 146 -6.22 -1.48 -12.01
C ALA A 146 -7.37 -1.31 -13.02
N LEU A 147 -7.42 -0.17 -13.70
CA LEU A 147 -8.46 0.08 -14.71
C LEU A 147 -8.36 -0.91 -15.86
N LEU A 148 -7.17 -1.13 -16.41
CA LEU A 148 -6.98 -2.02 -17.56
C LEU A 148 -7.32 -3.48 -17.22
N PHE A 149 -6.90 -3.97 -16.05
CA PHE A 149 -7.20 -5.34 -15.64
C PHE A 149 -8.67 -5.56 -15.30
N SER A 150 -9.33 -4.62 -14.63
CA SER A 150 -10.78 -4.72 -14.42
C SER A 150 -11.57 -4.75 -15.74
N ARG A 151 -11.15 -3.92 -16.71
CA ARG A 151 -11.77 -3.89 -18.05
C ARG A 151 -11.54 -5.19 -18.81
N LEU A 152 -10.32 -5.72 -18.75
CA LEU A 152 -9.97 -6.99 -19.38
C LEU A 152 -10.74 -8.15 -18.74
N GLN A 153 -10.79 -8.21 -17.41
CA GLN A 153 -11.53 -9.24 -16.67
C GLN A 153 -13.01 -9.25 -17.09
N LYS A 154 -13.68 -8.10 -17.03
CA LYS A 154 -15.09 -7.98 -17.46
C LYS A 154 -15.30 -8.38 -18.92
N THR A 155 -14.34 -8.03 -19.79
CA THR A 155 -14.38 -8.41 -21.21
C THR A 155 -14.30 -9.93 -21.38
N LEU A 156 -13.41 -10.61 -20.66
CA LEU A 156 -13.27 -12.07 -20.72
C LEU A 156 -14.53 -12.77 -20.19
N GLU A 157 -15.03 -12.35 -19.03
CA GLU A 157 -16.24 -12.91 -18.41
C GLU A 157 -17.48 -12.79 -19.30
N LEU A 158 -17.64 -11.67 -20.02
CA LEU A 158 -18.75 -11.48 -20.96
C LEU A 158 -18.52 -12.23 -22.28
N LYS A 159 -17.27 -12.28 -22.76
CA LYS A 159 -16.92 -13.02 -23.99
C LYS A 159 -17.25 -14.51 -23.85
N GLU A 160 -17.00 -15.11 -22.69
CA GLU A 160 -17.39 -16.50 -22.41
C GLU A 160 -18.91 -16.74 -22.50
N LYS A 161 -19.70 -15.70 -22.26
CA LYS A 161 -21.18 -15.71 -22.39
C LYS A 161 -21.67 -15.29 -23.78
N GLY A 162 -20.76 -15.09 -24.74
CA GLY A 162 -21.09 -14.59 -26.08
C GLY A 162 -21.51 -13.12 -26.12
N GLN A 163 -21.20 -12.35 -25.07
CA GLN A 163 -21.58 -10.93 -24.93
C GLN A 163 -20.36 -10.01 -25.12
N LYS A 164 -20.62 -8.72 -25.40
CA LYS A 164 -19.61 -7.66 -25.46
C LYS A 164 -19.82 -6.67 -24.33
N VAL A 165 -18.77 -5.93 -23.98
CA VAL A 165 -18.88 -4.84 -23.02
C VAL A 165 -19.49 -3.63 -23.72
N ASP A 166 -20.65 -3.16 -23.24
CA ASP A 166 -21.28 -1.94 -23.75
C ASP A 166 -20.71 -0.69 -23.08
N MET A 167 -20.37 -0.78 -21.79
CA MET A 167 -19.79 0.32 -21.01
C MET A 167 -18.89 -0.21 -19.88
N PHE A 168 -17.87 0.59 -19.54
CA PHE A 168 -17.00 0.32 -18.41
C PHE A 168 -17.42 1.19 -17.21
N ASP A 169 -17.61 0.53 -16.07
CA ASP A 169 -18.28 1.10 -14.90
C ASP A 169 -17.30 1.78 -13.93
N HIS A 170 -16.00 1.74 -14.24
CA HIS A 170 -14.92 2.30 -13.43
C HIS A 170 -14.14 3.35 -14.22
N THR A 171 -14.06 4.53 -13.62
CA THR A 171 -13.53 5.76 -14.21
C THR A 171 -12.17 6.12 -13.62
N SER A 172 -11.49 7.07 -14.27
CA SER A 172 -10.28 7.66 -13.72
C SER A 172 -10.54 8.39 -12.39
N HIS A 173 -11.75 8.94 -12.18
CA HIS A 173 -12.12 9.55 -10.90
C HIS A 173 -12.19 8.54 -9.77
N ASP A 174 -12.77 7.36 -10.04
CA ASP A 174 -12.88 6.29 -9.03
C ASP A 174 -11.50 5.87 -8.53
N VAL A 175 -10.57 5.62 -9.45
CA VAL A 175 -9.21 5.19 -9.06
C VAL A 175 -8.39 6.35 -8.46
N PHE A 176 -8.63 7.60 -8.88
CA PHE A 176 -8.01 8.77 -8.28
C PHE A 176 -8.44 8.94 -6.82
N ASN A 177 -9.73 8.78 -6.51
CA ASN A 177 -10.23 8.79 -5.14
C ASN A 177 -9.65 7.63 -4.31
N LYS A 178 -9.50 6.44 -4.92
CA LYS A 178 -8.82 5.27 -4.32
C LYS A 178 -7.36 5.51 -3.98
N ALA A 179 -6.68 6.37 -4.73
CA ALA A 179 -5.29 6.75 -4.49
C ALA A 179 -5.13 7.95 -3.54
N THR A 180 -6.22 8.62 -3.16
CA THR A 180 -6.20 9.86 -2.37
C THR A 180 -7.09 9.74 -1.14
N ILE A 181 -8.33 10.24 -1.19
CA ILE A 181 -9.19 10.35 -0.02
C ILE A 181 -9.62 8.98 0.53
N GLU A 182 -9.83 7.97 -0.31
CA GLU A 182 -10.20 6.63 0.18
C GLU A 182 -9.00 5.92 0.81
N ALA A 183 -7.78 6.15 0.31
CA ALA A 183 -6.55 5.68 0.96
C ALA A 183 -6.34 6.37 2.32
N ALA A 184 -6.59 7.68 2.42
CA ALA A 184 -6.54 8.40 3.69
C ALA A 184 -7.56 7.84 4.70
N ARG A 185 -8.80 7.57 4.26
CA ARG A 185 -9.83 6.92 5.09
C ARG A 185 -9.43 5.52 5.52
N ALA A 186 -8.83 4.73 4.63
CA ALA A 186 -8.40 3.37 4.93
C ALA A 186 -7.42 3.34 6.12
N VAL A 187 -6.54 4.34 6.22
CA VAL A 187 -5.56 4.44 7.31
C VAL A 187 -6.01 5.35 8.47
N GLY A 188 -7.27 5.81 8.48
CA GLY A 188 -7.82 6.64 9.56
C GLY A 188 -7.27 8.07 9.61
N LEU A 189 -6.79 8.62 8.48
CA LEU A 189 -6.18 9.95 8.39
C LEU A 189 -6.98 10.91 7.51
N GLU A 190 -8.26 10.62 7.22
CA GLU A 190 -9.09 11.45 6.35
C GLU A 190 -9.39 12.83 6.90
N SER A 191 -9.24 13.06 8.20
CA SER A 191 -9.35 14.40 8.81
C SER A 191 -8.10 15.24 8.56
N GLU A 192 -6.96 14.62 8.23
CA GLU A 192 -5.66 15.27 8.11
C GLU A 192 -5.17 15.39 6.66
N ILE A 193 -5.42 14.39 5.82
CA ILE A 193 -4.87 14.29 4.44
C ILE A 193 -5.92 13.80 3.43
N GLY A 194 -5.47 13.57 2.19
CA GLY A 194 -6.27 12.94 1.12
C GLY A 194 -7.21 13.88 0.36
N SER A 195 -7.36 15.14 0.78
CA SER A 195 -8.07 16.18 0.03
C SER A 195 -7.54 17.57 0.35
N ILE A 196 -7.79 18.53 -0.54
CA ILE A 196 -7.46 19.95 -0.30
C ILE A 196 -8.64 20.59 0.43
N ALA A 197 -8.50 20.82 1.73
CA ALA A 197 -9.51 21.48 2.56
C ALA A 197 -8.83 22.27 3.69
N VAL A 198 -9.49 23.34 4.17
CA VAL A 198 -9.01 24.10 5.34
C VAL A 198 -8.91 23.16 6.55
N GLY A 199 -7.81 23.24 7.28
CA GLY A 199 -7.51 22.39 8.45
C GLY A 199 -6.73 21.12 8.14
N LYS A 200 -6.62 20.72 6.86
CA LYS A 200 -5.79 19.58 6.43
C LYS A 200 -4.34 19.97 6.20
N ARG A 201 -3.44 18.98 6.29
CA ARG A 201 -2.02 19.15 5.98
C ARG A 201 -1.84 19.51 4.51
N ALA A 202 -0.84 20.33 4.22
CA ALA A 202 -0.47 20.71 2.86
C ALA A 202 0.37 19.62 2.18
N ASP A 203 -0.25 18.46 1.94
CA ASP A 203 0.27 17.34 1.15
C ASP A 203 -0.22 17.49 -0.29
N ILE A 204 0.58 18.15 -1.13
CA ILE A 204 0.13 18.67 -2.43
C ILE A 204 1.11 18.25 -3.52
N LEU A 205 0.56 17.73 -4.62
CA LEU A 205 1.29 17.54 -5.87
C LEU A 205 0.84 18.60 -6.88
N VAL A 206 1.80 19.27 -7.51
CA VAL A 206 1.55 20.24 -8.58
C VAL A 206 2.05 19.64 -9.88
N PHE A 207 1.19 19.59 -10.90
CA PHE A 207 1.52 19.05 -12.22
C PHE A 207 1.71 20.18 -13.23
N SER A 208 2.80 20.13 -13.99
CA SER A 208 3.06 21.01 -15.12
C SER A 208 2.53 20.38 -16.41
N ARG A 209 1.79 21.17 -17.18
CA ARG A 209 1.22 20.76 -18.47
C ARG A 209 2.22 20.83 -19.62
N ASP A 210 3.40 21.38 -19.39
CA ASP A 210 4.36 21.69 -20.46
C ASP A 210 5.47 20.64 -20.58
N GLN A 211 5.47 19.62 -19.71
CA GLN A 211 6.50 18.57 -19.65
C GLN A 211 6.20 17.37 -20.58
N SER A 212 4.94 17.16 -20.98
CA SER A 212 4.53 16.07 -21.87
C SER A 212 3.35 16.46 -22.74
N LEU A 213 3.44 16.11 -24.03
CA LEU A 213 2.39 16.41 -25.02
C LEU A 213 1.05 15.78 -24.66
N ALA A 214 1.02 14.48 -24.35
CA ALA A 214 -0.21 13.75 -24.08
C ALA A 214 -0.90 14.23 -22.79
N PHE A 215 -0.13 14.37 -21.71
CA PHE A 215 -0.64 14.91 -20.44
C PHE A 215 -1.11 16.35 -20.60
N GLY A 216 -0.29 17.22 -21.19
CA GLY A 216 -0.58 18.64 -21.36
C GLY A 216 -1.81 18.93 -22.22
N ALA A 217 -2.05 18.13 -23.27
CA ALA A 217 -3.24 18.20 -24.08
C ALA A 217 -4.48 17.75 -23.30
N SER A 218 -4.44 16.57 -22.67
CA SER A 218 -5.58 16.01 -21.94
C SER A 218 -5.97 16.82 -20.70
N ALA A 219 -4.99 17.37 -19.98
CA ALA A 219 -5.21 18.09 -18.72
C ALA A 219 -5.92 19.44 -18.90
N ARG A 220 -6.08 19.93 -20.13
CA ARG A 220 -6.91 21.12 -20.45
C ARG A 220 -8.40 20.82 -20.34
N GLU A 221 -8.79 19.63 -20.79
CA GLU A 221 -10.19 19.23 -20.90
C GLU A 221 -10.63 18.47 -19.65
N GLU A 222 -9.77 17.53 -19.20
CA GLU A 222 -10.06 16.66 -18.06
C GLU A 222 -8.77 16.43 -17.24
N PRO A 223 -8.55 17.23 -16.18
CA PRO A 223 -7.34 17.12 -15.34
C PRO A 223 -7.19 15.80 -14.57
N VAL A 224 -8.25 15.26 -13.98
CA VAL A 224 -8.20 14.06 -13.14
C VAL A 224 -7.94 12.82 -14.01
N ALA A 225 -8.67 12.71 -15.12
CA ALA A 225 -8.46 11.67 -16.10
C ALA A 225 -7.06 11.78 -16.73
N ALA A 226 -6.56 13.00 -16.97
CA ALA A 226 -5.19 13.20 -17.44
C ALA A 226 -4.14 12.75 -16.43
N ILE A 227 -4.31 13.08 -15.15
CA ILE A 227 -3.41 12.65 -14.07
C ILE A 227 -3.33 11.12 -14.04
N VAL A 228 -4.46 10.43 -14.00
CA VAL A 228 -4.46 8.96 -13.96
C VAL A 228 -3.88 8.36 -15.25
N THR A 229 -4.33 8.82 -16.40
CA THR A 229 -4.11 8.12 -17.68
C THR A 229 -2.78 8.47 -18.34
N TYR A 230 -2.32 9.71 -18.21
CA TYR A 230 -1.20 10.22 -19.01
C TYR A 230 -0.04 10.76 -18.19
N SER A 231 -0.21 11.05 -16.90
CA SER A 231 0.89 11.60 -16.12
C SER A 231 1.97 10.56 -15.83
N GLU A 232 3.20 11.07 -15.82
CA GLU A 232 4.41 10.41 -15.37
C GLU A 232 5.11 11.28 -14.31
N ALA A 233 6.12 10.72 -13.63
CA ALA A 233 6.82 11.44 -12.55
C ALA A 233 7.49 12.75 -13.00
N ARG A 234 7.81 12.88 -14.30
CA ARG A 234 8.35 14.10 -14.92
C ARG A 234 7.35 15.25 -14.97
N ASP A 235 6.05 14.94 -15.05
CA ASP A 235 4.99 15.94 -15.19
C ASP A 235 4.65 16.59 -13.84
N ILE A 236 5.11 16.02 -12.73
CA ILE A 236 5.00 16.63 -11.40
C ILE A 236 6.05 17.74 -11.29
N GLU A 237 5.65 18.99 -11.15
CA GLU A 237 6.58 20.13 -11.02
C GLU A 237 7.04 20.29 -9.57
N ALA A 238 6.09 20.19 -8.64
CA ALA A 238 6.34 20.38 -7.22
C ALA A 238 5.61 19.33 -6.37
N VAL A 239 6.22 18.99 -5.23
CA VAL A 239 5.65 18.12 -4.20
C VAL A 239 5.85 18.80 -2.86
N LEU A 240 4.76 19.02 -2.15
CA LEU A 240 4.75 19.50 -0.77
C LEU A 240 4.32 18.35 0.13
N VAL A 241 5.04 18.15 1.22
CA VAL A 241 4.68 17.25 2.31
C VAL A 241 4.65 18.06 3.58
N ASN A 242 3.48 18.15 4.21
CA ASN A 242 3.20 19.01 5.34
C ASN A 242 3.68 20.46 5.10
N GLY A 243 3.39 20.99 3.91
CA GLY A 243 3.77 22.35 3.48
C GLY A 243 5.26 22.53 3.12
N CYS A 244 6.10 21.52 3.30
CA CYS A 244 7.52 21.58 2.97
C CYS A 244 7.77 21.04 1.56
N PHE A 245 8.49 21.78 0.72
CA PHE A 245 8.88 21.29 -0.59
C PHE A 245 9.81 20.07 -0.48
N ARG A 246 9.44 18.99 -1.16
CA ARG A 246 10.26 17.78 -1.41
C ARG A 246 10.65 17.65 -2.87
N LYS A 247 9.89 18.29 -3.76
CA LYS A 247 10.25 18.53 -5.15
C LYS A 247 9.86 19.96 -5.50
N ARG A 248 10.71 20.69 -6.23
CA ARG A 248 10.46 22.05 -6.70
C ARG A 248 11.17 22.26 -8.03
N ASP A 249 10.54 22.96 -8.97
CA ASP A 249 11.07 23.23 -10.32
C ASP A 249 11.52 21.94 -11.03
N GLY A 250 10.77 20.86 -10.87
CA GLY A 250 11.07 19.55 -11.45
C GLY A 250 12.19 18.77 -10.74
N LYS A 251 12.82 19.30 -9.69
CA LYS A 251 13.99 18.73 -9.02
C LYS A 251 13.71 18.35 -7.56
N MET A 252 14.35 17.28 -7.08
CA MET A 252 14.28 16.89 -5.68
C MET A 252 14.97 17.91 -4.78
N VAL A 253 14.33 18.27 -3.67
CA VAL A 253 14.90 19.17 -2.67
C VAL A 253 15.71 18.35 -1.66
N PRO A 254 16.93 18.75 -1.29
CA PRO A 254 17.71 18.09 -0.23
C PRO A 254 16.93 18.06 1.10
N VAL A 255 17.19 17.02 1.90
CA VAL A 255 16.62 16.88 3.24
C VAL A 255 17.71 17.03 4.30
N MET A 256 17.38 17.64 5.43
CA MET A 256 18.31 17.73 6.55
C MET A 256 18.27 16.43 7.37
N THR A 257 19.43 15.83 7.59
CA THR A 257 19.62 14.72 8.54
C THR A 257 20.90 14.94 9.33
N ASP A 258 20.85 14.79 10.65
CA ASP A 258 22.00 14.99 11.55
C ASP A 258 22.77 16.31 11.30
N GLY A 259 22.04 17.38 11.01
CA GLY A 259 22.59 18.71 10.73
C GLY A 259 23.27 18.85 9.36
N LYS A 260 23.08 17.89 8.44
CA LYS A 260 23.65 17.92 7.09
C LYS A 260 22.56 17.84 6.03
N ASP A 261 22.76 18.59 4.95
CA ASP A 261 21.92 18.46 3.75
C ASP A 261 22.28 17.19 2.98
N VAL A 262 21.29 16.33 2.80
CA VAL A 262 21.40 15.11 2.00
C VAL A 262 20.56 15.27 0.74
N GLY A 263 21.26 15.40 -0.38
CA GLY A 263 20.66 15.49 -1.71
C GLY A 263 20.60 14.14 -2.43
N LEU A 264 19.80 14.09 -3.50
CA LEU A 264 19.58 12.86 -4.29
C LEU A 264 20.88 12.18 -4.76
N ASN A 265 21.87 12.95 -5.22
CA ASN A 265 23.14 12.38 -5.68
C ASN A 265 23.91 11.63 -4.59
N GLN A 266 23.83 12.09 -3.34
CA GLN A 266 24.43 11.39 -2.22
C GLN A 266 23.65 10.10 -1.92
N VAL A 267 22.32 10.18 -1.86
CA VAL A 267 21.45 9.01 -1.64
C VAL A 267 21.70 7.93 -2.70
N LEU A 268 21.86 8.31 -3.97
CA LEU A 268 22.14 7.36 -5.06
C LEU A 268 23.49 6.65 -4.89
N ARG A 269 24.53 7.36 -4.43
CA ARG A 269 25.84 6.75 -4.14
C ARG A 269 25.77 5.79 -2.97
N GLU A 270 25.07 6.17 -1.90
CA GLU A 270 24.88 5.32 -0.72
C GLU A 270 24.05 4.07 -1.08
N LEU A 271 23.03 4.21 -1.93
CA LEU A 271 22.23 3.11 -2.44
C LEU A 271 23.07 2.11 -3.25
N ASP A 272 23.92 2.60 -4.17
CA ASP A 272 24.82 1.75 -4.96
C ASP A 272 25.80 0.98 -4.05
N GLN A 273 26.39 1.66 -3.07
CA GLN A 273 27.28 1.00 -2.11
C GLN A 273 26.55 -0.05 -1.25
N SER A 274 25.35 0.29 -0.77
CA SER A 274 24.50 -0.64 0.00
C SER A 274 24.16 -1.88 -0.83
N GLN A 275 23.80 -1.70 -2.10
CA GLN A 275 23.50 -2.80 -3.02
C GLN A 275 24.70 -3.73 -3.19
N LYS A 276 25.91 -3.19 -3.40
CA LYS A 276 27.15 -3.99 -3.50
C LYS A 276 27.41 -4.79 -2.23
N ASN A 277 27.27 -4.15 -1.07
CA ASN A 277 27.48 -4.80 0.23
C ASN A 277 26.49 -5.95 0.46
N ILE A 278 25.21 -5.75 0.13
CA ILE A 278 24.18 -6.81 0.25
C ILE A 278 24.50 -7.98 -0.68
N ARG A 279 24.91 -7.71 -1.93
CA ARG A 279 25.28 -8.77 -2.88
C ARG A 279 26.47 -9.60 -2.38
N GLN A 280 27.52 -8.94 -1.89
CA GLN A 280 28.69 -9.63 -1.34
C GLN A 280 28.34 -10.48 -0.11
N LYS A 281 27.52 -9.97 0.82
CA LYS A 281 27.03 -10.77 1.96
C LYS A 281 26.24 -11.99 1.49
N ARG A 282 25.43 -11.86 0.44
CA ARG A 282 24.67 -12.97 -0.13
C ARG A 282 25.56 -14.06 -0.75
N GLU A 283 26.72 -13.72 -1.32
CA GLU A 283 27.67 -14.71 -1.85
C GLU A 283 28.19 -15.65 -0.75
N SER A 284 28.33 -15.15 0.48
CA SER A 284 28.69 -15.97 1.65
C SER A 284 27.52 -16.82 2.18
N CYS A 285 26.28 -16.54 1.76
CA CYS A 285 25.10 -17.33 2.12
C CYS A 285 24.89 -18.49 1.15
N SER A 286 25.26 -19.70 1.56
CA SER A 286 24.99 -20.91 0.77
C SER A 286 23.50 -21.27 0.84
N THR A 287 22.79 -21.05 -0.26
CA THR A 287 21.38 -21.47 -0.43
C THR A 287 21.21 -22.99 -0.26
N ARG A 288 22.26 -23.78 -0.50
CA ARG A 288 22.26 -25.24 -0.25
C ARG A 288 22.22 -25.55 1.25
N ILE A 289 22.97 -24.83 2.07
CA ILE A 289 22.95 -24.97 3.53
C ILE A 289 21.60 -24.50 4.09
N SER A 290 21.07 -23.37 3.60
CA SER A 290 19.74 -22.88 4.00
C SER A 290 18.63 -23.89 3.65
N LYS A 291 18.65 -24.49 2.46
CA LYS A 291 17.71 -25.55 2.08
C LYS A 291 17.85 -26.79 2.98
N GLY A 292 19.07 -27.21 3.30
CA GLY A 292 19.32 -28.33 4.21
C GLY A 292 18.75 -28.09 5.61
N LEU A 293 18.94 -26.89 6.16
CA LEU A 293 18.40 -26.47 7.46
C LEU A 293 16.86 -26.40 7.46
N VAL A 294 16.25 -25.88 6.40
CA VAL A 294 14.79 -25.84 6.30
C VAL A 294 14.22 -27.25 6.20
N CYS A 295 14.81 -28.13 5.38
CA CYS A 295 14.36 -29.52 5.28
C CYS A 295 14.51 -30.27 6.62
N SER A 296 15.60 -30.08 7.37
CA SER A 296 15.80 -30.76 8.66
C SER A 296 14.85 -30.27 9.75
N ILE A 297 14.44 -28.99 9.72
CA ILE A 297 13.45 -28.44 10.66
C ILE A 297 12.03 -28.91 10.30
N VAL A 298 11.70 -29.00 9.01
CA VAL A 298 10.36 -29.39 8.53
C VAL A 298 10.17 -30.91 8.56
N GLN A 299 11.24 -31.70 8.48
CA GLN A 299 11.23 -33.16 8.58
C GLN A 299 12.28 -33.67 9.59
N PRO A 300 12.01 -33.60 10.90
CA PRO A 300 13.00 -33.90 11.95
C PRO A 300 13.44 -35.37 12.06
N GLY A 301 13.15 -36.23 11.07
CA GLY A 301 13.45 -37.68 11.11
C GLY A 301 14.01 -38.28 9.82
N GLN A 302 14.48 -37.47 8.87
CA GLN A 302 15.10 -37.96 7.62
C GLN A 302 16.53 -37.44 7.39
N ALA A 303 17.21 -36.98 8.45
CA ALA A 303 18.62 -36.60 8.41
C ALA A 303 19.49 -37.66 9.09
#